data_AF-A0A7V8AU26-F1
#
_entry.id   AF-A0A7V8AU26-F1
#
_cell.length_a   1.000
_cell.length_b   1.000
_cell.length_c   1.000
_cell.angle_alpha   90.00
_cell.angle_beta   90.00
_cell.angle_gamma   90.00
#
_symmetry.space_group_name_H-M   'P 1'
#
loop_
_entity.id
_entity.type
_entity.pdbx_description
1 polymer ?
#
loop_
_entity_poly.entity_id
_entity_poly.type
_entity_poly.pdbx_seq_one_letter_code
_entity_poly.pdbx_strand_id
1 'polypeptide(L)'
;MEKGGQVSIRKKEESWNEQAEGGRLHLTSSAKQGSRCLDSIQLNRLEMSFRRWAEETARADVRLSRRRILLIFLLIRYTGAKLSEVLALDPLHDIDHKRRVVFFQSIAGGGKKVNKREVQISEVLSAEIRTMLAASAFRSSFGDVFFGIDPAFVRRKFYERAEESGFPKQLGAPEMIRKARGAELMQSNIPLPAVQVLLGYSTPGLTSSYVTFSGEEIRQITKHFVEKEASRKTSARNCFFGKIRVLQRGDIQSLVEIITLEGHPVTTVITNDSAGRLGLREGKLITAEVKAPWVILHKGGEEPACTAENRFHGIIERINAGRITTEYIVRISEQTELCSVITSGSSRLLKLKKGDPVWVFFNSFAVVLHID
;
A
#
# COMPACT_ATOMS: atom_id res chain seq x y z
N MET A 1 -55.54 12.42 -48.00
CA MET A 1 -56.16 12.51 -46.67
C MET A 1 -55.16 11.88 -45.69
N GLU A 2 -54.20 12.65 -45.15
CA GLU A 2 -54.32 13.42 -43.88
C GLU A 2 -55.06 12.61 -42.80
N LYS A 3 -54.58 12.36 -41.56
CA LYS A 3 -53.54 13.00 -40.73
C LYS A 3 -53.34 12.16 -39.44
N GLY A 4 -52.11 12.21 -38.88
CA GLY A 4 -51.78 12.22 -37.45
C GLY A 4 -51.79 10.87 -36.69
N GLY A 5 -50.87 10.52 -35.80
CA GLY A 5 -49.73 11.24 -35.21
C GLY A 5 -49.14 10.36 -34.09
N GLN A 6 -47.80 10.30 -34.01
CA GLN A 6 -47.02 9.73 -32.91
C GLN A 6 -47.27 10.48 -31.59
N VAL A 7 -47.37 9.76 -30.45
CA VAL A 7 -46.76 10.17 -29.17
C VAL A 7 -46.34 8.93 -28.36
N SER A 8 -45.06 8.96 -27.98
CA SER A 8 -44.30 8.11 -27.05
C SER A 8 -44.88 8.08 -25.63
N ILE A 9 -44.63 7.03 -24.83
CA ILE A 9 -44.13 7.15 -23.44
C ILE A 9 -43.69 5.78 -22.91
N ARG A 10 -42.45 5.77 -22.40
CA ARG A 10 -41.76 4.72 -21.64
C ARG A 10 -42.43 4.40 -20.29
N LYS A 11 -42.25 3.14 -19.86
CA LYS A 11 -42.13 2.57 -18.48
C LYS A 11 -42.77 1.18 -18.56
N LYS A 12 -42.20 0.06 -18.11
CA LYS A 12 -41.50 -0.20 -16.84
C LYS A 12 -41.07 -1.68 -16.93
N GLU A 13 -39.80 -2.02 -16.83
CA GLU A 13 -39.38 -3.42 -16.62
C GLU A 13 -37.97 -3.45 -16.01
N GLU A 14 -37.90 -3.12 -14.72
CA GLU A 14 -36.81 -3.54 -13.85
C GLU A 14 -37.40 -4.56 -12.88
N SER A 15 -37.29 -5.83 -13.26
CA SER A 15 -37.49 -6.98 -12.39
C SER A 15 -36.11 -7.56 -12.12
N TRP A 16 -35.73 -7.49 -10.86
CA TRP A 16 -34.53 -8.04 -10.26
C TRP A 16 -34.36 -9.52 -10.59
N ASN A 17 -33.17 -9.90 -11.06
CA ASN A 17 -32.75 -11.30 -10.99
C ASN A 17 -31.30 -11.34 -10.50
N GLU A 18 -31.19 -11.72 -9.23
CA GLU A 18 -29.96 -11.92 -8.48
C GLU A 18 -29.73 -13.43 -8.43
N GLN A 19 -28.77 -13.95 -9.20
CA GLN A 19 -28.13 -15.22 -8.90
C GLN A 19 -26.83 -15.43 -9.68
N ALA A 20 -25.77 -15.68 -8.90
CA ALA A 20 -24.64 -16.54 -9.19
C ALA A 20 -23.74 -16.21 -10.39
N GLU A 21 -22.69 -15.41 -10.16
CA GLU A 21 -21.39 -15.66 -10.78
C GLU A 21 -20.23 -15.38 -9.81
N GLY A 22 -19.44 -16.42 -9.56
CA GLY A 22 -18.11 -16.29 -9.00
C GLY A 22 -17.20 -15.60 -10.02
N GLY A 23 -16.99 -14.30 -9.84
CA GLY A 23 -16.17 -13.48 -10.73
C GLY A 23 -14.78 -13.24 -10.16
N ARG A 24 -13.75 -13.80 -10.82
CA ARG A 24 -12.35 -13.40 -10.68
C ARG A 24 -12.24 -11.87 -10.74
N LEU A 25 -11.64 -11.25 -9.73
CA LEU A 25 -11.12 -9.90 -9.90
C LEU A 25 -9.90 -10.00 -10.81
N HIS A 26 -10.13 -9.83 -12.12
CA HIS A 26 -9.10 -9.54 -13.11
C HIS A 26 -8.44 -8.20 -12.74
N LEU A 27 -7.38 -8.26 -11.92
CA LEU A 27 -6.37 -7.21 -11.83
C LEU A 27 -5.41 -7.38 -13.02
N THR A 28 -5.94 -7.26 -14.23
CA THR A 28 -5.16 -7.18 -15.46
C THR A 28 -5.41 -5.82 -16.11
N SER A 29 -4.36 -4.99 -16.14
CA SER A 29 -4.09 -3.89 -17.07
C SER A 29 -5.30 -3.13 -17.67
N SER A 30 -6.00 -2.37 -16.84
CA SER A 30 -6.82 -1.23 -17.31
C SER A 30 -6.38 0.05 -16.61
N ALA A 31 -5.22 0.55 -17.00
CA ALA A 31 -4.66 1.83 -16.56
C ALA A 31 -5.31 3.04 -17.27
N LYS A 32 -6.65 3.07 -17.35
CA LYS A 32 -7.43 4.18 -17.95
C LYS A 32 -8.72 4.52 -17.20
N GLN A 33 -8.72 4.50 -15.86
CA GLN A 33 -9.73 5.22 -15.06
C GLN A 33 -9.04 5.87 -13.85
N GLY A 34 -9.17 7.20 -13.73
CA GLY A 34 -8.69 7.96 -12.57
C GLY A 34 -9.15 7.32 -11.25
N SER A 35 -8.34 7.43 -10.20
CA SER A 35 -8.42 6.58 -9.01
C SER A 35 -9.85 6.44 -8.49
N ARG A 36 -10.43 5.24 -8.67
CA ARG A 36 -11.77 4.93 -8.15
C ARG A 36 -11.81 4.95 -6.62
N CYS A 37 -10.68 5.03 -5.92
CA CYS A 37 -10.52 5.09 -4.46
C CYS A 37 -9.73 6.33 -4.03
N LEU A 38 -9.76 6.64 -2.73
CA LEU A 38 -9.00 7.76 -2.15
C LEU A 38 -7.49 7.53 -2.29
N ASP A 39 -6.74 8.61 -2.53
CA ASP A 39 -5.27 8.60 -2.45
C ASP A 39 -4.78 8.67 -0.98
N SER A 40 -3.46 8.57 -0.76
CA SER A 40 -2.85 8.57 0.59
C SER A 40 -3.16 9.84 1.40
N ILE A 41 -3.26 11.01 0.75
CA ILE A 41 -3.52 12.29 1.42
C ILE A 41 -5.00 12.38 1.81
N GLN A 42 -5.88 12.02 0.87
CA GLN A 42 -7.32 11.97 1.08
C GLN A 42 -7.70 10.94 2.15
N LEU A 43 -7.06 9.78 2.15
CA LEU A 43 -7.28 8.73 3.13
C LEU A 43 -6.82 9.14 4.53
N ASN A 44 -5.71 9.86 4.65
CA ASN A 44 -5.29 10.47 5.91
C ASN A 44 -6.29 11.54 6.39
N ARG A 45 -6.84 12.36 5.48
CA ARG A 45 -7.90 13.33 5.83
C ARG A 45 -9.14 12.62 6.38
N LEU A 46 -9.55 11.53 5.74
CA LEU A 46 -10.66 10.71 6.22
C LEU A 46 -10.37 10.14 7.61
N GLU A 47 -9.17 9.59 7.84
CA GLU A 47 -8.76 9.11 9.16
C GLU A 47 -8.84 10.20 10.23
N MET A 48 -8.35 11.41 9.94
CA MET A 48 -8.45 12.53 10.87
C MET A 48 -9.91 12.89 11.19
N SER A 49 -10.83 12.77 10.22
CA SER A 49 -12.27 12.95 10.46
C SER A 49 -12.83 11.91 11.44
N PHE A 50 -12.50 10.62 11.26
CA PHE A 50 -12.90 9.57 12.21
C PHE A 50 -12.36 9.83 13.62
N ARG A 51 -11.07 10.21 13.73
CA ARG A 51 -10.41 10.46 15.01
C ARG A 51 -11.05 11.63 15.75
N ARG A 52 -11.28 12.74 15.06
CA ARG A 52 -11.94 13.92 15.65
C ARG A 52 -13.36 13.58 16.11
N TRP A 53 -14.15 12.95 15.24
CA TRP A 53 -15.51 12.54 15.54
C TRP A 53 -15.61 11.63 16.76
N ALA A 54 -14.66 10.71 16.93
CA ALA A 54 -14.66 9.80 18.07
C ALA A 54 -14.55 10.54 19.42
N GLU A 55 -13.83 11.66 19.46
CA GLU A 55 -13.57 12.44 20.68
C GLU A 55 -14.49 13.66 20.86
N GLU A 56 -15.15 14.14 19.80
CA GLU A 56 -16.00 15.35 19.81
C GLU A 56 -17.17 15.35 20.81
N THR A 57 -17.60 14.17 21.27
CA THR A 57 -18.75 14.07 22.19
C THR A 57 -18.28 14.06 23.64
N ALA A 58 -18.95 14.84 24.50
CA ALA A 58 -18.69 14.81 25.95
C ALA A 58 -19.19 13.52 26.63
N ARG A 59 -20.22 12.89 26.05
CA ARG A 59 -20.89 11.68 26.57
C ARG A 59 -20.01 10.44 26.45
N ALA A 60 -19.73 9.80 27.58
CA ALA A 60 -18.81 8.65 27.65
C ALA A 60 -19.31 7.44 26.85
N ASP A 61 -20.60 7.10 26.95
CA ASP A 61 -21.24 6.01 26.21
C ASP A 61 -21.15 6.21 24.68
N VAL A 62 -21.45 7.43 24.22
CA VAL A 62 -21.35 7.78 22.79
C VAL A 62 -19.90 7.74 22.32
N ARG A 63 -18.96 8.28 23.10
CA ARG A 63 -17.52 8.24 22.79
C ARG A 63 -16.99 6.82 22.67
N LEU A 64 -17.39 5.90 23.55
CA LEU A 64 -17.04 4.48 23.44
C LEU A 64 -17.59 3.87 22.15
N SER A 65 -18.85 4.11 21.82
CA SER A 65 -19.47 3.64 20.57
C SER A 65 -18.74 4.19 19.34
N ARG A 66 -18.36 5.47 19.32
CA ARG A 66 -17.61 6.06 18.21
C ARG A 66 -16.17 5.55 18.11
N ARG A 67 -15.48 5.38 19.24
CA ARG A 67 -14.13 4.76 19.30
C ARG A 67 -14.15 3.33 18.76
N ARG A 68 -15.23 2.57 18.98
CA ARG A 68 -15.43 1.24 18.39
C ARG A 68 -15.47 1.30 16.86
N ILE A 69 -16.20 2.27 16.30
CA ILE A 69 -16.25 2.52 14.84
C ILE A 69 -14.88 3.00 14.31
N LEU A 70 -14.18 3.88 15.03
CA LEU A 70 -12.82 4.29 14.70
C LEU A 70 -11.88 3.08 14.66
N LEU A 71 -11.95 2.18 15.64
CA LEU A 71 -11.12 0.97 15.66
C LEU A 71 -11.40 0.05 14.46
N ILE A 72 -12.66 -0.13 14.09
CA ILE A 72 -13.03 -0.86 12.85
C ILE A 72 -12.39 -0.18 11.63
N PHE A 73 -12.49 1.15 11.53
CA PHE A 73 -11.85 1.91 10.45
C PHE A 73 -10.34 1.69 10.42
N LEU A 74 -9.64 1.84 11.55
CA LEU A 74 -8.18 1.69 11.63
C LEU A 74 -7.74 0.28 11.24
N LEU A 75 -8.46 -0.75 11.70
CA LEU A 75 -8.19 -2.14 11.33
C LEU A 75 -8.33 -2.33 9.81
N ILE A 76 -9.41 -1.88 9.19
CA ILE A 76 -9.58 -1.95 7.73
C ILE A 76 -8.49 -1.16 7.01
N ARG A 77 -8.22 0.06 7.47
CA ARG A 77 -7.26 1.01 6.88
C ARG A 77 -5.84 0.47 6.82
N TYR A 78 -5.36 -0.16 7.89
CA TYR A 78 -3.97 -0.59 8.01
C TYR A 78 -3.73 -2.05 7.66
N THR A 79 -4.72 -2.93 7.91
CA THR A 79 -4.60 -4.37 7.58
C THR A 79 -5.23 -4.72 6.23
N GLY A 80 -6.00 -3.80 5.64
CA GLY A 80 -6.77 -4.06 4.44
C GLY A 80 -7.85 -5.13 4.62
N ALA A 81 -8.28 -5.43 5.85
CA ALA A 81 -9.31 -6.44 6.10
C ALA A 81 -10.68 -6.09 5.53
N LYS A 82 -11.48 -7.11 5.17
CA LYS A 82 -12.89 -6.93 4.85
C LYS A 82 -13.64 -6.53 6.12
N LEU A 83 -14.72 -5.77 5.96
CA LEU A 83 -15.59 -5.42 7.09
C LEU A 83 -16.05 -6.67 7.84
N SER A 84 -16.47 -7.72 7.14
CA SER A 84 -16.92 -8.97 7.77
C SER A 84 -15.84 -9.67 8.58
N GLU A 85 -14.57 -9.60 8.16
CA GLU A 85 -13.45 -10.18 8.91
C GLU A 85 -13.21 -9.39 10.19
N VAL A 86 -13.25 -8.05 10.12
CA VAL A 86 -13.07 -7.20 11.30
C VAL A 86 -14.22 -7.36 12.29
N LEU A 87 -15.46 -7.49 11.81
CA LEU A 87 -16.62 -7.68 12.67
C LEU A 87 -16.65 -9.06 13.36
N ALA A 88 -15.91 -10.04 12.83
CA ALA A 88 -15.78 -11.37 13.39
C ALA A 88 -14.57 -11.52 14.35
N LEU A 89 -13.74 -10.48 14.51
CA LEU A 89 -12.58 -10.52 15.41
C LEU A 89 -13.00 -10.56 16.87
N ASP A 90 -12.27 -11.36 17.65
CA ASP A 90 -12.14 -11.15 19.08
C ASP A 90 -10.85 -10.36 19.35
N PRO A 91 -10.91 -9.07 19.73
CA PRO A 91 -9.71 -8.26 19.92
C PRO A 91 -8.81 -8.73 21.07
N LEU A 92 -9.29 -9.53 22.02
CA LEU A 92 -8.48 -10.04 23.13
C LEU A 92 -7.68 -11.29 22.74
N HIS A 93 -8.18 -12.08 21.79
CA HIS A 93 -7.57 -13.35 21.37
C HIS A 93 -6.93 -13.29 19.98
N ASP A 94 -7.50 -12.53 19.05
CA ASP A 94 -7.05 -12.43 17.66
C ASP A 94 -6.03 -11.30 17.44
N ILE A 95 -5.70 -10.50 18.47
CA ILE A 95 -4.66 -9.46 18.41
C ILE A 95 -3.53 -9.79 19.38
N ASP A 96 -2.38 -10.20 18.85
CA ASP A 96 -1.17 -10.38 19.64
C ASP A 96 -0.37 -9.06 19.67
N HIS A 97 -0.46 -8.33 20.78
CA HIS A 97 0.27 -7.07 20.97
C HIS A 97 1.79 -7.24 21.12
N LYS A 98 2.29 -8.43 21.52
CA LYS A 98 3.72 -8.69 21.62
C LYS A 98 4.31 -8.94 20.24
N ARG A 99 3.64 -9.75 19.42
CA ARG A 99 4.03 -10.02 18.03
C ARG A 99 3.62 -8.89 17.07
N ARG A 100 2.72 -7.99 17.52
CA ARG A 100 2.10 -6.90 16.75
C ARG A 100 1.38 -7.43 15.51
N VAL A 101 0.51 -8.41 15.73
CA VAL A 101 -0.14 -9.18 14.67
C VAL A 101 -1.64 -9.27 14.93
N VAL A 102 -2.43 -9.22 13.86
CA VAL A 102 -3.88 -9.50 13.86
C VAL A 102 -4.16 -10.77 13.05
N PHE A 103 -4.95 -11.68 13.61
CA PHE A 103 -5.34 -12.93 12.97
C PHE A 103 -6.76 -12.81 12.41
N PHE A 104 -6.91 -12.82 11.08
CA PHE A 104 -8.22 -12.83 10.44
C PHE A 104 -8.59 -14.24 9.97
N GLN A 105 -9.84 -14.62 10.18
CA GLN A 105 -10.36 -15.91 9.73
C GLN A 105 -10.76 -15.82 8.24
N SER A 106 -10.15 -16.63 7.38
CA SER A 106 -10.59 -16.82 6.01
C SER A 106 -11.46 -18.07 5.90
N ILE A 107 -12.68 -17.92 5.38
CA ILE A 107 -13.57 -19.03 5.06
C ILE A 107 -13.08 -19.63 3.75
N ALA A 108 -12.40 -20.77 3.80
CA ALA A 108 -12.20 -21.59 2.62
C ALA A 108 -13.55 -22.17 2.19
N GLY A 109 -13.90 -22.03 0.91
CA GLY A 109 -15.10 -22.67 0.35
C GLY A 109 -15.05 -24.17 0.61
N GLY A 110 -16.11 -24.70 1.23
CA GLY A 110 -16.20 -26.13 1.56
C GLY A 110 -15.76 -26.51 2.98
N GLY A 111 -16.29 -25.83 4.01
CA GLY A 111 -16.60 -26.42 5.32
C GLY A 111 -15.49 -27.01 6.20
N LYS A 112 -14.24 -27.15 5.76
CA LYS A 112 -13.14 -27.68 6.59
C LYS A 112 -11.82 -26.93 6.35
N LYS A 113 -11.26 -26.44 7.47
CA LYS A 113 -10.11 -25.53 7.67
C LYS A 113 -10.39 -24.03 7.42
N VAL A 114 -10.69 -23.31 8.50
CA VAL A 114 -10.55 -21.85 8.58
C VAL A 114 -9.06 -21.53 8.48
N ASN A 115 -8.62 -21.01 7.34
CA ASN A 115 -7.23 -20.59 7.20
C ASN A 115 -7.10 -19.23 7.90
N LYS A 116 -6.33 -19.15 8.99
CA LYS A 116 -6.07 -17.88 9.68
C LYS A 116 -5.00 -17.13 8.89
N ARG A 117 -5.35 -15.95 8.33
CA ARG A 117 -4.36 -15.05 7.75
C ARG A 117 -3.79 -14.15 8.83
N GLU A 118 -2.47 -14.10 8.87
CA GLU A 118 -1.70 -13.28 9.81
C GLU A 118 -1.36 -11.95 9.15
N VAL A 119 -1.71 -10.83 9.78
CA VAL A 119 -1.37 -9.49 9.27
C VAL A 119 -0.60 -8.71 10.33
N GLN A 120 0.60 -8.27 9.95
CA GLN A 120 1.43 -7.42 10.79
C GLN A 120 0.83 -6.01 10.91
N ILE A 121 0.84 -5.46 12.12
CA ILE A 121 0.51 -4.06 12.41
C ILE A 121 1.71 -3.33 13.02
N SER A 122 1.72 -2.00 12.90
CA SER A 122 2.78 -1.17 13.47
C SER A 122 2.71 -1.13 14.99
N GLU A 123 3.81 -0.75 15.63
CA GLU A 123 3.85 -0.54 17.08
C GLU A 123 2.88 0.55 17.53
N VAL A 124 2.80 1.65 16.78
CA VAL A 124 1.90 2.78 17.05
C VAL A 124 0.45 2.31 17.06
N LEU A 125 0.03 1.59 16.01
CA LEU A 125 -1.34 1.06 15.95
C LEU A 125 -1.58 0.02 17.05
N SER A 126 -0.63 -0.88 17.30
CA SER A 126 -0.77 -1.90 18.35
C SER A 126 -0.92 -1.28 19.75
N ALA A 127 -0.15 -0.22 20.06
CA ALA A 127 -0.25 0.51 21.31
C ALA A 127 -1.56 1.29 21.42
N GLU A 128 -2.03 1.90 20.34
CA GLU A 128 -3.32 2.58 20.27
C GLU A 128 -4.48 1.60 20.53
N ILE A 129 -4.51 0.46 19.84
CA ILE A 129 -5.53 -0.59 20.03
C ILE A 129 -5.55 -1.04 21.49
N ARG A 130 -4.37 -1.35 22.06
CA ARG A 130 -4.24 -1.75 23.46
C ARG A 130 -4.79 -0.70 24.43
N THR A 131 -4.53 0.57 24.17
CA THR A 131 -5.01 1.68 25.00
C THR A 131 -6.54 1.81 24.93
N MET A 132 -7.13 1.68 23.73
CA MET A 132 -8.58 1.68 23.56
C MET A 132 -9.25 0.49 24.25
N LEU A 133 -8.65 -0.71 24.17
CA LEU A 133 -9.16 -1.93 24.81
C LEU A 133 -8.96 -1.99 26.33
N ALA A 134 -7.94 -1.28 26.86
CA ALA A 134 -7.64 -1.24 28.29
C ALA A 134 -8.57 -0.31 29.08
N ALA A 135 -9.24 0.63 28.41
CA ALA A 135 -10.24 1.48 29.07
C ALA A 135 -11.32 0.59 29.70
N SER A 136 -11.43 0.60 31.03
CA SER A 136 -12.29 -0.31 31.82
C SER A 136 -13.73 -0.38 31.31
N ALA A 137 -14.27 0.75 30.86
CA ALA A 137 -15.60 0.86 30.27
C ALA A 137 -15.80 0.09 28.95
N PHE A 138 -14.74 -0.18 28.20
CA PHE A 138 -14.80 -0.98 26.96
C PHE A 138 -14.95 -2.48 27.25
N ARG A 139 -14.22 -3.01 28.25
CA ARG A 139 -14.33 -4.43 28.63
C ARG A 139 -15.67 -4.75 29.29
N SER A 140 -16.15 -3.88 30.18
CA SER A 140 -17.40 -4.11 30.91
C SER A 140 -18.65 -3.99 30.06
N SER A 141 -18.63 -3.18 28.98
CA SER A 141 -19.84 -2.85 28.20
C SER A 141 -20.09 -3.78 27.01
N PHE A 142 -19.09 -4.54 26.54
CA PHE A 142 -19.21 -5.28 25.26
C PHE A 142 -18.84 -6.77 25.32
N GLY A 143 -18.19 -7.25 26.39
CA GLY A 143 -17.88 -8.68 26.59
C GLY A 143 -17.24 -9.34 25.36
N ASP A 144 -17.66 -10.57 25.06
CA ASP A 144 -17.16 -11.38 23.92
C ASP A 144 -17.67 -10.90 22.54
N VAL A 145 -18.60 -9.93 22.49
CA VAL A 145 -19.25 -9.45 21.26
C VAL A 145 -18.72 -8.08 20.84
N PHE A 146 -17.41 -7.87 21.06
CA PHE A 146 -16.77 -6.57 20.90
C PHE A 146 -16.96 -5.96 19.52
N PHE A 147 -17.04 -6.72 18.42
CA PHE A 147 -17.34 -6.19 17.10
C PHE A 147 -18.69 -6.65 16.51
N GLY A 148 -19.59 -7.22 17.31
CA GLY A 148 -20.97 -7.49 16.90
C GLY A 148 -21.80 -6.20 16.77
N ILE A 149 -21.49 -5.40 15.76
CA ILE A 149 -22.28 -4.25 15.29
C ILE A 149 -22.95 -4.66 13.99
N ASP A 150 -24.17 -4.20 13.79
CA ASP A 150 -24.82 -4.27 12.48
C ASP A 150 -23.91 -3.67 11.37
N PRO A 151 -23.56 -4.46 10.33
CA PRO A 151 -22.74 -3.99 9.23
C PRO A 151 -23.34 -2.78 8.47
N ALA A 152 -24.67 -2.63 8.43
CA ALA A 152 -25.28 -1.48 7.75
C ALA A 152 -25.08 -0.17 8.55
N PHE A 153 -25.14 -0.23 9.88
CA PHE A 153 -24.79 0.89 10.75
C PHE A 153 -23.34 1.34 10.58
N VAL A 154 -22.39 0.39 10.53
CA VAL A 154 -20.97 0.71 10.30
C VAL A 154 -20.79 1.43 8.96
N ARG A 155 -21.36 0.89 7.87
CA ARG A 155 -21.31 1.52 6.54
C ARG A 155 -21.89 2.93 6.56
N ARG A 156 -23.02 3.14 7.24
CA ARG A 156 -23.63 4.47 7.38
C ARG A 156 -22.66 5.47 8.02
N LYS A 157 -21.99 5.09 9.11
CA LYS A 157 -21.00 5.97 9.75
C LYS A 157 -19.80 6.27 8.88
N PHE A 158 -19.37 5.31 8.08
CA PHE A 158 -18.30 5.52 7.10
C PHE A 158 -18.70 6.51 6.01
N TYR A 159 -19.94 6.43 5.51
CA TYR A 159 -20.48 7.38 4.53
C TYR A 159 -20.56 8.80 5.11
N GLU A 160 -21.09 8.94 6.32
CA GLU A 160 -21.14 10.24 7.03
C GLU A 160 -19.74 10.86 7.16
N ARG A 161 -18.71 10.07 7.55
CA ARG A 161 -17.34 10.58 7.67
C ARG A 161 -16.74 11.01 6.32
N ALA A 162 -17.06 10.31 5.24
CA ALA A 162 -16.60 10.67 3.91
C ALA A 162 -17.21 11.99 3.43
N GLU A 163 -18.53 12.15 3.59
CA GLU A 163 -19.24 13.39 3.23
C GLU A 163 -18.73 14.58 4.04
N GLU A 164 -18.53 14.42 5.36
CA GLU A 164 -17.93 15.46 6.21
C GLU A 164 -16.49 15.82 5.82
N SER A 165 -15.77 14.89 5.19
CA SER A 165 -14.41 15.13 4.67
C SER A 165 -14.41 15.75 3.26
N GLY A 166 -15.59 16.00 2.69
CA GLY A 166 -15.78 16.55 1.35
C GLY A 166 -15.65 15.52 0.22
N PHE A 167 -15.80 14.23 0.53
CA PHE A 167 -15.71 13.13 -0.44
C PHE A 167 -17.09 12.55 -0.78
N PRO A 168 -17.30 12.05 -2.01
CA PRO A 168 -18.49 11.25 -2.31
C PRO A 168 -18.63 10.06 -1.35
N LYS A 169 -19.83 9.83 -0.82
CA LYS A 169 -20.11 8.78 0.18
C LYS A 169 -19.56 7.40 -0.19
N GLN A 170 -19.57 7.06 -1.48
CA GLN A 170 -19.12 5.77 -2.00
C GLN A 170 -17.63 5.54 -1.73
N LEU A 171 -16.81 6.60 -1.75
CA LEU A 171 -15.37 6.50 -1.45
C LEU A 171 -15.09 6.21 0.03
N GLY A 172 -16.05 6.48 0.90
CA GLY A 172 -16.00 6.10 2.31
C GLY A 172 -16.28 4.62 2.56
N ALA A 173 -16.77 3.85 1.58
CA ALA A 173 -17.14 2.47 1.83
C ALA A 173 -15.95 1.63 2.34
N PRO A 174 -16.15 0.67 3.26
CA PRO A 174 -15.11 -0.24 3.74
C PRO A 174 -14.26 -0.88 2.63
N GLU A 175 -14.91 -1.30 1.54
CA GLU A 175 -14.25 -1.87 0.37
C GLU A 175 -13.34 -0.85 -0.35
N MET A 176 -13.76 0.41 -0.41
CA MET A 176 -13.00 1.48 -1.06
C MET A 176 -11.77 1.89 -0.24
N ILE A 177 -11.89 1.89 1.09
CA ILE A 177 -10.75 2.06 2.01
C ILE A 177 -9.76 0.90 1.87
N ARG A 178 -10.26 -0.34 1.81
CA ARG A 178 -9.44 -1.52 1.56
C ARG A 178 -8.72 -1.45 0.21
N LYS A 179 -9.41 -1.00 -0.84
CA LYS A 179 -8.81 -0.78 -2.17
C LYS A 179 -7.75 0.31 -2.13
N ALA A 180 -8.01 1.41 -1.42
CA ALA A 180 -7.03 2.48 -1.21
C ALA A 180 -5.78 1.97 -0.48
N ARG A 181 -5.94 1.10 0.54
CA ARG A 181 -4.81 0.43 1.20
C ARG A 181 -3.98 -0.41 0.22
N GLY A 182 -4.64 -1.21 -0.62
CA GLY A 182 -3.93 -1.97 -1.66
C GLY A 182 -3.13 -1.08 -2.61
N ALA A 183 -3.73 0.02 -3.08
CA ALA A 183 -3.06 0.99 -3.94
C ALA A 183 -1.88 1.68 -3.25
N GLU A 184 -2.02 2.05 -1.98
CA GLU A 184 -0.96 2.69 -1.18
C GLU A 184 0.24 1.76 -0.95
N LEU A 185 -0.02 0.46 -0.67
CA LEU A 185 1.03 -0.54 -0.53
C LEU A 185 1.80 -0.71 -1.85
N MET A 186 1.09 -0.80 -2.98
CA MET A 186 1.72 -0.88 -4.30
C MET A 186 2.53 0.38 -4.63
N GLN A 187 2.00 1.57 -4.35
CA GLN A 187 2.72 2.84 -4.52
C GLN A 187 3.95 2.97 -3.61
N SER A 188 4.00 2.19 -2.53
CA SER A 188 5.15 2.10 -1.63
C SER A 188 6.16 1.04 -2.09
N ASN A 189 6.07 0.55 -3.34
CA ASN A 189 6.90 -0.51 -3.91
C ASN A 189 6.81 -1.85 -3.15
N ILE A 190 5.68 -2.13 -2.49
CA ILE A 190 5.42 -3.47 -1.97
C ILE A 190 5.00 -4.37 -3.15
N PRO A 191 5.67 -5.51 -3.35
CA PRO A 191 5.34 -6.43 -4.44
C PRO A 191 3.90 -6.90 -4.36
N LEU A 192 3.22 -6.96 -5.52
CA LEU A 192 1.83 -7.38 -5.61
C LEU A 192 1.54 -8.73 -4.93
N PRO A 193 2.39 -9.78 -5.03
CA PRO A 193 2.16 -11.01 -4.26
C PRO A 193 2.07 -10.78 -2.75
N ALA A 194 2.89 -9.89 -2.18
CA ALA A 194 2.82 -9.55 -0.77
C ALA A 194 1.56 -8.75 -0.44
N VAL A 195 1.19 -7.79 -1.29
CA VAL A 195 -0.07 -7.05 -1.16
C VAL A 195 -1.28 -7.99 -1.24
N GLN A 196 -1.25 -8.98 -2.15
CA GLN A 196 -2.31 -9.96 -2.31
C GLN A 196 -2.47 -10.86 -1.10
N VAL A 197 -1.34 -11.36 -0.56
CA VAL A 197 -1.31 -12.13 0.68
C VAL A 197 -1.83 -11.30 1.86
N LEU A 198 -1.37 -10.05 2.00
CA LEU A 198 -1.85 -9.15 3.05
C LEU A 198 -3.35 -8.93 2.96
N LEU A 199 -3.88 -8.67 1.75
CA LEU A 199 -5.31 -8.47 1.55
C LEU A 199 -6.11 -9.78 1.67
N GLY A 200 -5.48 -10.95 1.67
CA GLY A 200 -6.17 -12.24 1.76
C GLY A 200 -6.82 -12.67 0.45
N TYR A 201 -6.24 -12.29 -0.69
CA TYR A 201 -6.57 -12.91 -1.97
C TYR A 201 -5.87 -14.28 -2.05
N SER A 202 -6.61 -15.33 -2.43
CA SER A 202 -6.01 -16.61 -2.77
C SER A 202 -5.10 -16.41 -3.98
N THR A 203 -3.82 -16.71 -3.87
CA THR A 203 -2.86 -16.65 -4.97
C THR A 203 -2.70 -18.03 -5.60
N PRO A 204 -3.41 -18.37 -6.69
CA PRO A 204 -2.94 -19.40 -7.60
C PRO A 204 -1.73 -18.83 -8.36
N GLY A 205 -0.56 -19.43 -8.14
CA GLY A 205 0.66 -19.13 -8.90
C GLY A 205 1.47 -17.93 -8.38
N LEU A 206 2.38 -18.18 -7.44
CA LEU A 206 3.52 -17.31 -7.12
C LEU A 206 4.56 -17.33 -8.26
N THR A 207 4.10 -17.10 -9.50
CA THR A 207 4.92 -17.17 -10.70
C THR A 207 4.93 -15.80 -11.37
N SER A 208 5.64 -14.86 -10.75
CA SER A 208 6.22 -13.73 -11.47
C SER A 208 7.71 -14.03 -11.69
N SER A 209 8.20 -13.74 -12.89
CA SER A 209 9.09 -14.60 -13.68
C SER A 209 10.57 -14.64 -13.29
N TYR A 210 11.02 -13.99 -12.21
CA TYR A 210 12.48 -13.82 -12.00
C TYR A 210 13.02 -14.14 -10.60
N VAL A 211 12.21 -14.15 -9.53
CA VAL A 211 12.66 -14.56 -8.19
C VAL A 211 11.53 -15.21 -7.41
N THR A 212 11.76 -16.43 -6.90
CA THR A 212 10.82 -17.11 -5.99
C THR A 212 10.99 -16.56 -4.58
N PHE A 213 9.92 -16.02 -4.01
CA PHE A 213 9.86 -15.63 -2.59
C PHE A 213 9.06 -16.64 -1.79
N SER A 214 9.59 -17.05 -0.64
CA SER A 214 8.87 -17.89 0.31
C SER A 214 7.77 -17.09 1.02
N GLY A 215 6.80 -17.78 1.63
CA GLY A 215 5.77 -17.12 2.43
C GLY A 215 6.33 -16.34 3.63
N GLU A 216 7.48 -16.75 4.17
CA GLU A 216 8.16 -16.06 5.27
C GLU A 216 8.81 -14.76 4.80
N GLU A 217 9.43 -14.79 3.62
CA GLU A 217 10.05 -13.62 2.99
C GLU A 217 9.00 -12.54 2.68
N ILE A 218 7.83 -12.94 2.18
CA ILE A 218 6.68 -12.04 1.97
C ILE A 218 6.21 -11.39 3.29
N ARG A 219 6.22 -12.14 4.40
CA ARG A 219 5.85 -11.60 5.72
C ARG A 219 6.88 -10.60 6.22
N GLN A 220 8.18 -10.88 6.02
CA GLN A 220 9.26 -9.96 6.38
C GLN A 220 9.18 -8.64 5.61
N ILE A 221 8.96 -8.71 4.29
CA ILE A 221 8.67 -7.54 3.44
C ILE A 221 7.55 -6.71 4.05
N THR A 222 6.41 -7.35 4.26
CA THR A 222 5.20 -6.67 4.73
C THR A 222 5.42 -6.00 6.09
N LYS A 223 6.12 -6.69 7.01
CA LYS A 223 6.47 -6.15 8.33
C LYS A 223 7.33 -4.89 8.22
N HIS A 224 8.41 -4.94 7.43
CA HIS A 224 9.28 -3.79 7.21
C HIS A 224 8.50 -2.55 6.77
N PHE A 225 7.66 -2.72 5.75
CA PHE A 225 6.89 -1.60 5.20
C PHE A 225 5.88 -1.03 6.18
N VAL A 226 5.15 -1.88 6.91
CA VAL A 226 4.18 -1.44 7.92
C VAL A 226 4.86 -0.64 9.04
N GLU A 227 6.05 -1.05 9.47
CA GLU A 227 6.83 -0.34 10.50
C GLU A 227 7.42 0.98 9.95
N LYS A 228 7.92 0.96 8.72
CA LYS A 228 8.47 2.15 8.05
C LYS A 228 7.40 3.19 7.74
N GLU A 229 6.21 2.77 7.33
CA GLU A 229 5.05 3.65 7.11
C GLU A 229 4.66 4.37 8.40
N ALA A 230 4.58 3.64 9.50
CA ALA A 230 4.24 4.22 10.80
C ALA A 230 5.34 5.13 11.35
N SER A 231 6.60 4.87 11.00
CA SER A 231 7.72 5.63 11.53
C SER A 231 8.12 6.83 10.66
N ARG A 232 7.76 6.90 9.35
CA ARG A 232 8.09 7.99 8.40
C ARG A 232 9.41 8.72 8.72
N LYS A 233 10.49 7.94 8.96
CA LYS A 233 11.78 8.45 9.42
C LYS A 233 12.82 8.65 8.31
N THR A 234 12.58 8.15 7.09
CA THR A 234 13.50 8.35 5.96
C THR A 234 12.99 9.41 5.00
N SER A 235 13.91 10.25 4.53
CA SER A 235 13.68 11.24 3.48
C SER A 235 13.91 10.66 2.08
N ALA A 236 14.40 9.41 1.99
CA ALA A 236 14.57 8.73 0.72
C ALA A 236 13.19 8.32 0.15
N ARG A 237 12.97 8.65 -1.12
CA ARG A 237 11.70 8.41 -1.83
C ARG A 237 11.73 7.15 -2.68
N ASN A 238 12.92 6.67 -3.01
CA ASN A 238 13.10 5.46 -3.80
C ASN A 238 13.56 4.34 -2.88
N CYS A 239 12.81 3.26 -2.88
CA CYS A 239 13.03 2.10 -2.04
C CYS A 239 12.90 0.86 -2.91
N PHE A 240 13.96 0.07 -2.98
CA PHE A 240 14.02 -1.18 -3.70
C PHE A 240 14.12 -2.31 -2.69
N PHE A 241 13.19 -3.26 -2.77
CA PHE A 241 13.25 -4.47 -1.97
C PHE A 241 13.69 -5.63 -2.85
N GLY A 242 14.63 -6.43 -2.38
CA GLY A 242 15.15 -7.54 -3.17
C GLY A 242 16.03 -8.52 -2.40
N LYS A 243 16.56 -9.50 -3.12
CA LYS A 243 17.57 -10.44 -2.60
C LYS A 243 18.95 -10.06 -3.11
N ILE A 244 19.96 -10.24 -2.30
CA ILE A 244 21.35 -10.13 -2.76
C ILE A 244 21.60 -11.27 -3.74
N ARG A 245 21.81 -10.92 -5.02
CA ARG A 245 22.14 -11.87 -6.08
C ARG A 245 23.64 -12.14 -6.13
N VAL A 246 24.44 -11.09 -5.99
CA VAL A 246 25.90 -11.15 -6.00
C VAL A 246 26.46 -10.35 -4.84
N LEU A 247 27.43 -10.93 -4.12
CA LEU A 247 28.24 -10.21 -3.15
C LEU A 247 29.72 -10.44 -3.45
N GLN A 248 30.35 -9.46 -4.09
CA GLN A 248 31.78 -9.50 -4.41
C GLN A 248 32.55 -8.62 -3.45
N ARG A 249 33.35 -9.25 -2.58
CA ARG A 249 34.26 -8.55 -1.65
C ARG A 249 35.55 -8.18 -2.37
N GLY A 250 35.88 -6.89 -2.44
CA GLY A 250 37.20 -6.39 -2.82
C GLY A 250 38.07 -6.09 -1.60
N ASP A 251 39.21 -5.42 -1.80
CA ASP A 251 40.17 -5.13 -0.73
C ASP A 251 39.61 -4.15 0.33
N ILE A 252 38.89 -3.12 -0.13
CA ILE A 252 38.35 -2.05 0.72
C ILE A 252 36.83 -2.06 0.76
N GLN A 253 36.21 -2.33 -0.39
CA GLN A 253 34.76 -2.22 -0.59
C GLN A 253 34.21 -3.51 -1.19
N SER A 254 32.93 -3.75 -0.92
CA SER A 254 32.15 -4.83 -1.48
C SER A 254 31.16 -4.28 -2.49
N LEU A 255 31.12 -4.89 -3.68
CA LEU A 255 30.04 -4.72 -4.64
C LEU A 255 28.90 -5.64 -4.23
N VAL A 256 27.71 -5.06 -4.08
CA VAL A 256 26.48 -5.79 -3.76
C VAL A 256 25.51 -5.55 -4.89
N GLU A 257 25.03 -6.63 -5.50
CA GLU A 257 23.98 -6.57 -6.49
C GLU A 257 22.70 -7.19 -5.91
N ILE A 258 21.63 -6.41 -5.93
CA ILE A 258 20.32 -6.78 -5.42
C ILE A 258 19.41 -6.99 -6.61
N ILE A 259 18.74 -8.14 -6.67
CA ILE A 259 17.68 -8.38 -7.64
C ILE A 259 16.33 -8.02 -6.99
N THR A 260 15.62 -7.04 -7.56
CA THR A 260 14.28 -6.68 -7.09
C THR A 260 13.27 -7.77 -7.45
N LEU A 261 12.09 -7.67 -6.86
CA LEU A 261 10.98 -8.59 -7.12
C LEU A 261 10.55 -8.65 -8.59
N GLU A 262 10.64 -7.53 -9.31
CA GLU A 262 10.31 -7.44 -10.73
C GLU A 262 11.51 -7.79 -11.64
N GLY A 263 12.63 -8.22 -11.06
CA GLY A 263 13.82 -8.64 -11.82
C GLY A 263 14.76 -7.50 -12.20
N HIS A 264 14.59 -6.30 -11.65
CA HIS A 264 15.51 -5.19 -11.89
C HIS A 264 16.75 -5.33 -11.00
N PRO A 265 17.97 -5.30 -11.56
CA PRO A 265 19.18 -5.26 -10.75
C PRO A 265 19.40 -3.86 -10.16
N VAL A 266 19.78 -3.81 -8.89
CA VAL A 266 20.22 -2.60 -8.19
C VAL A 266 21.60 -2.89 -7.60
N THR A 267 22.60 -2.15 -8.08
CA THR A 267 24.00 -2.28 -7.69
C THR A 267 24.37 -1.19 -6.69
N THR A 268 25.06 -1.58 -5.62
CA THR A 268 25.65 -0.67 -4.64
C THR A 268 27.05 -1.09 -4.27
N VAL A 269 27.88 -0.12 -3.88
CA VAL A 269 29.22 -0.35 -3.36
C VAL A 269 29.28 0.20 -1.93
N ILE A 270 29.64 -0.66 -0.98
CA ILE A 270 29.75 -0.30 0.45
C ILE A 270 31.09 -0.76 1.02
N THR A 271 31.50 -0.23 2.17
CA THR A 271 32.73 -0.70 2.83
C THR A 271 32.60 -2.16 3.28
N ASN A 272 33.71 -2.89 3.27
CA ASN A 272 33.77 -4.27 3.78
C ASN A 272 33.29 -4.37 5.24
N ASP A 273 33.60 -3.37 6.05
CA ASP A 273 33.10 -3.25 7.42
C ASP A 273 31.57 -3.15 7.47
N SER A 274 30.97 -2.30 6.63
CA SER A 274 29.50 -2.19 6.57
C SER A 274 28.90 -3.51 6.10
N ALA A 275 29.45 -4.16 5.07
CA ALA A 275 28.98 -5.46 4.62
C ALA A 275 29.06 -6.54 5.72
N GLY A 276 30.11 -6.49 6.55
CA GLY A 276 30.30 -7.36 7.72
C GLY A 276 29.29 -7.09 8.83
N ARG A 277 29.14 -5.83 9.26
CA ARG A 277 28.17 -5.41 10.29
C ARG A 277 26.74 -5.73 9.90
N LEU A 278 26.44 -5.54 8.62
CA LEU A 278 25.17 -5.87 8.01
C LEU A 278 25.01 -7.40 7.82
N GLY A 279 26.07 -8.20 7.97
CA GLY A 279 26.00 -9.65 7.78
C GLY A 279 25.44 -10.02 6.41
N LEU A 280 25.91 -9.32 5.36
CA LEU A 280 25.46 -9.53 3.99
C LEU A 280 25.94 -10.89 3.49
N ARG A 281 25.04 -11.59 2.80
CA ARG A 281 25.30 -12.85 2.10
C ARG A 281 24.32 -12.99 0.95
N GLU A 282 24.72 -13.73 -0.07
CA GLU A 282 23.83 -14.05 -1.20
C GLU A 282 22.54 -14.71 -0.72
N GLY A 283 21.44 -14.42 -1.42
CA GLY A 283 20.09 -14.84 -1.06
C GLY A 283 19.44 -14.04 0.08
N LYS A 284 20.20 -13.24 0.85
CA LYS A 284 19.64 -12.43 1.95
C LYS A 284 18.71 -11.35 1.41
N LEU A 285 17.55 -11.21 2.06
CA LEU A 285 16.63 -10.10 1.81
C LEU A 285 17.19 -8.79 2.35
N ILE A 286 17.04 -7.73 1.57
CA ILE A 286 17.53 -6.41 1.95
C ILE A 286 16.73 -5.30 1.28
N THR A 287 16.73 -4.14 1.93
CA THR A 287 16.16 -2.91 1.38
C THR A 287 17.29 -1.98 0.93
N ALA A 288 17.21 -1.50 -0.30
CA ALA A 288 18.10 -0.48 -0.86
C ALA A 288 17.34 0.84 -1.07
N GLU A 289 17.87 1.94 -0.54
CA GLU A 289 17.26 3.26 -0.65
C GLU A 289 18.16 4.22 -1.42
N VAL A 290 17.55 5.08 -2.25
CA VAL A 290 18.23 6.20 -2.89
C VAL A 290 17.38 7.47 -2.79
N LYS A 291 18.00 8.59 -2.42
CA LYS A 291 17.27 9.86 -2.30
C LYS A 291 16.94 10.40 -3.68
N ALA A 292 15.75 10.96 -3.84
CA ALA A 292 15.28 11.48 -5.13
C ALA A 292 16.21 12.50 -5.81
N PRO A 293 16.94 13.38 -5.09
CA PRO A 293 17.91 14.29 -5.71
C PRO A 293 19.12 13.59 -6.35
N TRP A 294 19.41 12.33 -6.01
CA TRP A 294 20.50 11.55 -6.61
C TRP A 294 20.06 10.76 -7.84
N VAL A 295 18.76 10.74 -8.15
CA VAL A 295 18.21 10.08 -9.34
C VAL A 295 18.18 11.07 -10.49
N ILE A 296 18.96 10.80 -11.54
CA ILE A 296 19.11 11.67 -12.70
C ILE A 296 18.16 11.21 -13.81
N LEU A 297 17.65 12.17 -14.59
CA LEU A 297 16.79 11.94 -15.76
C LEU A 297 17.56 12.24 -17.05
N HIS A 298 17.47 11.35 -18.02
CA HIS A 298 17.90 11.58 -19.39
C HIS A 298 16.74 11.34 -20.36
N LYS A 299 16.51 12.30 -21.26
CA LYS A 299 15.47 12.22 -22.28
C LYS A 299 16.03 11.50 -23.50
N GLY A 300 15.39 10.41 -23.91
CA GLY A 300 15.81 9.66 -25.09
C GLY A 300 15.36 8.20 -25.02
N GLY A 301 15.33 7.54 -26.17
CA GLY A 301 15.08 6.09 -26.25
C GLY A 301 16.35 5.26 -26.03
N GLU A 302 17.51 5.79 -26.40
CA GLU A 302 18.79 5.10 -26.25
C GLU A 302 19.33 5.19 -24.82
N GLU A 303 19.97 4.11 -24.37
CA GLU A 303 20.58 4.06 -23.05
C GLU A 303 21.73 5.06 -22.93
N PRO A 304 21.75 5.93 -21.90
CA PRO A 304 22.77 6.95 -21.78
C PRO A 304 24.15 6.32 -21.51
N ALA A 305 25.14 6.69 -22.31
CA ALA A 305 26.55 6.40 -22.04
C ALA A 305 27.02 7.21 -20.83
N CYS A 306 27.00 6.60 -19.64
CA CYS A 306 27.41 7.23 -18.40
C CYS A 306 28.04 6.22 -17.43
N THR A 307 28.67 6.72 -16.37
CA THR A 307 29.32 5.91 -15.34
C THR A 307 28.36 5.36 -14.28
N ALA A 308 27.05 5.61 -14.41
CA ALA A 308 26.08 5.11 -13.44
C ALA A 308 25.78 3.62 -13.69
N GLU A 309 25.92 2.79 -12.66
CA GLU A 309 25.65 1.36 -12.76
C GLU A 309 24.15 1.08 -12.82
N ASN A 310 23.35 1.81 -12.04
CA ASN A 310 21.91 1.65 -11.98
C ASN A 310 21.24 2.50 -13.06
N ARG A 311 20.68 1.85 -14.08
CA ARG A 311 20.01 2.48 -15.22
C ARG A 311 18.69 1.76 -15.49
N PHE A 312 17.60 2.52 -15.53
CA PHE A 312 16.27 1.98 -15.81
C PHE A 312 15.60 2.84 -16.88
N HIS A 313 15.07 2.17 -17.90
CA HIS A 313 14.19 2.83 -18.87
C HIS A 313 12.78 2.93 -18.29
N GLY A 314 12.11 4.04 -18.54
CA GLY A 314 10.77 4.28 -18.01
C GLY A 314 10.02 5.38 -18.74
N ILE A 315 8.80 5.64 -18.26
CA ILE A 315 7.91 6.67 -18.82
C ILE A 315 7.53 7.64 -17.71
N ILE A 316 7.57 8.94 -17.99
CA ILE A 316 7.11 9.94 -17.03
C ILE A 316 5.61 9.79 -16.82
N GLU A 317 5.21 9.45 -15.59
CA GLU A 317 3.81 9.28 -15.24
C GLU A 317 3.22 10.54 -14.60
N ARG A 318 4.00 11.21 -13.75
CA ARG A 318 3.58 12.45 -13.06
C ARG A 318 4.72 13.45 -13.00
N ILE A 319 4.35 14.73 -13.07
CA ILE A 319 5.26 15.87 -12.88
C ILE A 319 4.61 16.81 -11.88
N ASN A 320 5.24 16.99 -10.73
CA ASN A 320 4.82 17.92 -9.70
C ASN A 320 5.77 19.13 -9.71
N ALA A 321 5.39 20.16 -10.46
CA ALA A 321 6.19 21.37 -10.61
C ALA A 321 6.04 22.28 -9.39
N GLY A 322 7.15 22.54 -8.70
CA GLY A 322 7.25 23.53 -7.64
C GLY A 322 7.98 24.80 -8.09
N ARG A 323 8.01 25.80 -7.22
CA ARG A 323 8.71 27.07 -7.47
C ARG A 323 10.23 26.88 -7.59
N ILE A 324 10.80 26.01 -6.75
CA ILE A 324 12.25 25.79 -6.61
C ILE A 324 12.67 24.46 -7.25
N THR A 325 11.90 23.41 -6.99
CA THR A 325 12.16 22.05 -7.48
C THR A 325 10.97 21.51 -8.25
N THR A 326 11.25 20.64 -9.21
CA THR A 326 10.25 19.82 -9.88
C THR A 326 10.49 18.36 -9.51
N GLU A 327 9.45 17.69 -9.05
CA GLU A 327 9.45 16.24 -8.80
C GLU A 327 8.88 15.53 -10.03
N TYR A 328 9.60 14.51 -10.49
CA TYR A 328 9.21 13.63 -11.57
C TYR A 328 8.99 12.23 -11.02
N ILE A 329 7.84 11.65 -11.33
CA ILE A 329 7.56 10.24 -11.08
C ILE A 329 7.65 9.49 -12.40
N VAL A 330 8.60 8.57 -12.48
CA VAL A 330 8.89 7.75 -13.65
C VAL A 330 8.50 6.32 -13.35
N ARG A 331 7.62 5.76 -14.18
CA ARG A 331 7.24 4.35 -14.11
C ARG A 331 8.26 3.53 -14.90
N ILE A 332 8.93 2.60 -14.23
CA ILE A 332 9.94 1.71 -14.85
C ILE A 332 9.40 0.30 -15.13
N SER A 333 8.30 -0.07 -14.47
CA SER A 333 7.61 -1.36 -14.60
C SER A 333 6.12 -1.20 -14.26
N GLU A 334 5.37 -2.30 -14.10
CA GLU A 334 3.96 -2.21 -13.70
C GLU A 334 3.78 -1.76 -12.24
N GLN A 335 4.73 -2.05 -11.35
CA GLN A 335 4.59 -1.81 -9.90
C GLN A 335 5.71 -0.96 -9.30
N THR A 336 6.74 -0.60 -10.07
CA THR A 336 7.83 0.24 -9.57
C THR A 336 7.81 1.61 -10.24
N GLU A 337 7.74 2.63 -9.39
CA GLU A 337 7.94 4.03 -9.75
C GLU A 337 9.23 4.56 -9.10
N LEU A 338 9.93 5.44 -9.82
CA LEU A 338 11.07 6.18 -9.32
C LEU A 338 10.79 7.68 -9.29
N CYS A 339 11.14 8.27 -8.16
CA CYS A 339 11.06 9.69 -7.89
C CYS A 339 12.43 10.33 -8.14
N SER A 340 12.46 11.29 -9.06
CA SER A 340 13.59 12.19 -9.27
C SER A 340 13.18 13.61 -8.90
N VAL A 341 14.04 14.32 -8.17
CA VAL A 341 13.83 15.73 -7.81
C VAL A 341 14.97 16.54 -8.40
N ILE A 342 14.63 17.47 -9.29
CA ILE A 342 15.58 18.39 -9.92
C ILE A 342 15.15 19.83 -9.70
N THR A 343 16.04 20.80 -9.96
CA THR A 343 15.64 22.21 -9.89
C THR A 343 14.60 22.53 -10.97
N SER A 344 13.66 23.43 -10.66
CA SER A 344 12.67 23.88 -11.65
C SER A 344 13.34 24.60 -12.84
N GLY A 345 14.54 25.15 -12.64
CA GLY A 345 15.39 25.67 -13.72
C GLY A 345 15.81 24.60 -14.70
N SER A 346 16.42 23.51 -14.21
CA SER A 346 16.83 22.36 -15.04
C SER A 346 15.64 21.68 -15.72
N SER A 347 14.51 21.57 -15.01
CA SER A 347 13.25 21.04 -15.55
C SER A 347 12.79 21.77 -16.82
N ARG A 348 12.87 23.12 -16.84
CA ARG A 348 12.51 23.93 -18.01
C ARG A 348 13.41 23.66 -19.22
N LEU A 349 14.67 23.31 -19.01
CA LEU A 349 15.62 22.99 -20.08
C LEU A 349 15.33 21.62 -20.71
N LEU A 350 14.99 20.62 -19.88
CA LEU A 350 14.75 19.25 -20.33
C LEU A 350 13.46 19.09 -21.14
N LYS A 351 12.51 20.05 -21.02
CA LYS A 351 11.21 20.05 -21.74
C LYS A 351 10.50 18.69 -21.69
N LEU A 352 10.61 18.03 -20.54
CA LEU A 352 10.00 16.73 -20.28
C LEU A 352 8.51 16.89 -20.02
N LYS A 353 7.71 16.00 -20.62
CA LYS A 353 6.25 15.95 -20.46
C LYS A 353 5.82 14.59 -19.93
N LYS A 354 4.63 14.55 -19.33
CA LYS A 354 3.97 13.28 -19.02
C LYS A 354 3.84 12.44 -20.30
N GLY A 355 4.23 11.18 -20.22
CA GLY A 355 4.26 10.25 -21.35
C GLY A 355 5.60 10.21 -22.09
N ASP A 356 6.55 11.11 -21.81
CA ASP A 356 7.87 11.04 -22.44
C ASP A 356 8.64 9.79 -21.95
N PRO A 357 9.28 9.05 -22.87
CA PRO A 357 10.24 8.01 -22.50
C PRO A 357 11.53 8.66 -21.96
N VAL A 358 12.04 8.11 -20.88
CA VAL A 358 13.23 8.59 -20.19
C VAL A 358 14.06 7.44 -19.64
N TRP A 359 15.34 7.70 -19.47
CA TRP A 359 16.21 6.90 -18.62
C TRP A 359 16.37 7.56 -17.26
N VAL A 360 16.19 6.77 -16.20
CA VAL A 360 16.50 7.14 -14.82
C VAL A 360 17.72 6.38 -14.36
N PHE A 361 18.70 7.08 -13.79
CA PHE A 361 19.94 6.45 -13.36
C PHE A 361 20.54 7.12 -12.13
N PHE A 362 21.30 6.34 -11.38
CA PHE A 362 22.01 6.78 -10.20
C PHE A 362 23.24 5.91 -9.97
N ASN A 363 24.25 6.50 -9.34
CA ASN A 363 25.50 5.80 -9.05
C ASN A 363 25.35 4.83 -7.87
N SER A 364 26.07 3.71 -7.91
CA SER A 364 26.10 2.68 -6.86
C SER A 364 26.44 3.19 -5.45
N PHE A 365 27.22 4.28 -5.34
CA PHE A 365 27.55 4.95 -4.08
C PHE A 365 26.41 5.79 -3.49
N ALA A 366 25.37 6.09 -4.28
CA ALA A 366 24.20 6.85 -3.81
C ALA A 366 23.16 5.98 -3.09
N VAL A 367 23.37 4.66 -3.08
CA VAL A 367 22.46 3.68 -2.51
C VAL A 367 22.85 3.37 -1.07
N VAL A 368 21.87 3.37 -0.17
CA VAL A 368 22.03 2.99 1.23
C VAL A 368 21.30 1.68 1.49
N LEU A 369 21.96 0.74 2.15
CA LEU A 369 21.39 -0.55 2.51
C LEU A 369 20.83 -0.54 3.93
N HIS A 370 19.66 -1.15 4.07
CA HIS A 370 18.98 -1.36 5.33
C HIS A 370 18.65 -2.84 5.50
N ILE A 371 18.86 -3.33 6.71
CA ILE A 371 18.49 -4.68 7.11
C ILE A 371 17.65 -4.55 8.36
N ASP A 372 16.70 -5.46 8.47
CA ASP A 372 15.95 -5.68 9.70
C ASP A 372 16.57 -6.79 10.54
#